data_AF-A0A0Q4BD98-F1
#
_entry.id   AF-A0A0Q4BD98-F1
#
_cell.length_a   1.000
_cell.length_b   1.000
_cell.length_c   1.000
_cell.angle_alpha   90.00
_cell.angle_beta   90.00
_cell.angle_gamma   90.00
#
_symmetry.space_group_name_H-M   'P 1'
#
loop_
_entity.id
_entity.type
_entity.pdbx_description
1 polymer ?
#
loop_
_entity_poly.entity_id
_entity_poly.type
_entity_poly.pdbx_seq_one_letter_code
_entity_poly.pdbx_strand_id
1 'polypeptide(L)'
;MTGNVTLYAVWNINKYTLSFNANGAEGTAPPSSDNDYNSVVTLPTAGSLHKTGHSFSGWSETAEGEAVTEPYTMPLGGKTLYAVWTVNQYTITFVSDGSTVPAITQDYGTAITSPAAPTKTGYTFDEWSPALPNTMPAENILITAQWNVNQYTITFDTAGGSAVTSIPKDYGAAVTAPAAPTKEGYTFGGWSPALPATMPANDVAVTAIWTIN
;
A
#
# COMPACT_ATOMS: atom_id res chain seq x y z
N MET A 1 -27.42 20.86 -87.32
CA MET A 1 -26.62 21.29 -86.16
C MET A 1 -26.63 20.15 -85.16
N THR A 2 -25.48 19.54 -84.92
CA THR A 2 -25.28 18.56 -83.83
C THR A 2 -23.88 18.81 -83.29
N GLY A 3 -23.78 19.71 -82.31
CA GLY A 3 -22.54 19.92 -81.56
C GLY A 3 -22.51 18.95 -80.41
N ASN A 4 -21.45 18.15 -80.31
CA ASN A 4 -21.25 17.29 -79.14
C ASN A 4 -20.95 18.17 -77.92
N VAL A 5 -21.67 17.94 -76.83
CA VAL A 5 -21.41 18.55 -75.52
C VAL A 5 -20.72 17.50 -74.65
N THR A 6 -19.54 17.84 -74.13
CA THR A 6 -18.85 17.04 -73.12
C THR A 6 -19.29 17.53 -71.74
N LEU A 7 -19.89 16.64 -70.96
CA LEU A 7 -20.19 16.88 -69.55
C LEU A 7 -19.13 16.19 -68.69
N TYR A 8 -18.71 16.86 -67.61
CA TYR A 8 -17.86 16.28 -66.57
C TYR A 8 -18.69 16.03 -65.32
N ALA A 9 -18.48 14.88 -64.69
CA ALA A 9 -19.03 14.62 -63.36
C ALA A 9 -18.23 15.39 -62.30
N VAL A 10 -18.96 16.04 -61.39
CA VAL A 10 -18.40 16.59 -60.15
C VAL A 10 -18.76 15.62 -59.03
N TRP A 11 -17.74 15.10 -58.35
CA TRP A 11 -17.92 14.17 -57.23
C TRP A 11 -17.68 14.91 -55.92
N ASN A 12 -18.62 14.80 -54.99
CA ASN A 12 -18.44 15.21 -53.60
C ASN A 12 -18.04 13.99 -52.79
N ILE A 13 -17.05 14.12 -51.92
CA ILE A 13 -16.68 13.04 -50.99
C ILE A 13 -17.81 12.90 -49.97
N ASN A 14 -18.25 11.67 -49.73
CA ASN A 14 -19.26 11.39 -48.70
C ASN A 14 -18.65 11.67 -47.32
N LYS A 15 -19.46 12.28 -46.43
CA LYS A 15 -19.10 12.44 -45.03
C LYS A 15 -19.75 11.35 -44.20
N TYR A 16 -19.02 10.88 -43.20
CA TYR A 16 -19.51 9.93 -42.21
C TYR A 16 -19.25 10.45 -40.80
N THR A 17 -20.11 10.05 -39.87
CA THR A 17 -20.02 10.46 -38.46
C THR A 17 -19.10 9.54 -37.68
N LEU A 18 -18.16 10.13 -36.95
CA LEU A 18 -17.37 9.51 -35.91
C LEU A 18 -17.91 9.96 -34.54
N SER A 19 -18.21 9.00 -33.67
CA SER A 19 -18.73 9.24 -32.31
C SER A 19 -17.87 8.53 -31.28
N PHE A 20 -17.97 8.94 -30.01
CA PHE A 20 -17.11 8.48 -28.94
C PHE A 20 -17.93 8.00 -27.75
N ASN A 21 -17.55 6.84 -27.20
CA ASN A 21 -18.15 6.22 -26.03
C ASN A 21 -17.13 6.18 -24.89
N ALA A 22 -17.50 6.74 -23.73
CA ALA A 22 -16.65 6.79 -22.53
C ALA A 22 -16.26 5.42 -21.97
N ASN A 23 -16.95 4.36 -22.37
CA ASN A 23 -16.69 2.96 -22.03
C ASN A 23 -16.61 2.73 -20.51
N GLY A 24 -17.66 3.21 -19.81
CA GLY A 24 -17.79 3.09 -18.35
C GLY A 24 -17.00 4.11 -17.54
N ALA A 25 -16.36 5.09 -18.18
CA ALA A 25 -15.78 6.24 -17.49
C ALA A 25 -16.83 7.31 -17.17
N GLU A 26 -16.54 8.11 -16.14
CA GLU A 26 -17.30 9.31 -15.79
C GLU A 26 -16.84 10.50 -16.63
N GLY A 27 -17.63 11.59 -16.61
CA GLY A 27 -17.39 12.78 -17.42
C GLY A 27 -18.17 12.80 -18.73
N THR A 28 -17.81 13.71 -19.64
CA THR A 28 -18.48 13.88 -20.93
C THR A 28 -17.57 13.40 -22.06
N ALA A 29 -18.07 12.49 -22.89
CA ALA A 29 -17.36 12.02 -24.07
C ALA A 29 -17.14 13.17 -25.07
N PRO A 30 -16.05 13.15 -25.86
CA PRO A 30 -15.83 14.13 -26.91
C PRO A 30 -17.01 14.20 -27.89
N PRO A 31 -17.31 15.39 -28.44
CA PRO A 31 -18.38 15.53 -29.41
C PRO A 31 -18.09 14.71 -30.67
N SER A 32 -19.16 14.24 -31.33
CA SER A 32 -19.03 13.60 -32.64
C SER A 32 -18.56 14.58 -33.71
N SER A 33 -17.94 14.05 -34.77
CA SER A 33 -17.51 14.83 -35.93
C SER A 33 -17.89 14.14 -37.24
N ASP A 34 -18.24 14.93 -38.24
CA ASP A 34 -18.48 14.44 -39.60
C ASP A 34 -17.23 14.68 -40.46
N ASN A 35 -16.61 13.59 -40.91
CA ASN A 35 -15.35 13.62 -41.63
C ASN A 35 -15.52 13.02 -43.03
N ASP A 36 -14.71 13.51 -43.97
CA ASP A 36 -14.68 12.99 -45.33
C ASP A 36 -14.26 11.51 -45.33
N TYR A 37 -14.94 10.68 -46.11
CA TYR A 37 -14.57 9.28 -46.28
C TYR A 37 -13.10 9.14 -46.67
N ASN A 38 -12.40 8.22 -46.01
CA ASN A 38 -10.98 7.94 -46.23
C ASN A 38 -10.02 9.10 -45.89
N SER A 39 -10.52 10.16 -45.23
CA SER A 39 -9.66 11.18 -44.62
C SER A 39 -9.02 10.67 -43.32
N VAL A 40 -7.83 11.19 -43.02
CA VAL A 40 -7.19 10.98 -41.71
C VAL A 40 -7.86 11.87 -40.68
N VAL A 41 -8.27 11.27 -39.56
CA VAL A 41 -8.92 11.95 -38.44
C VAL A 41 -7.98 11.94 -37.24
N THR A 42 -7.73 13.11 -36.66
CA THR A 42 -7.03 13.21 -35.37
C THR A 42 -8.00 12.84 -34.25
N LEU A 43 -7.72 11.76 -33.52
CA LEU A 43 -8.57 11.35 -32.41
C LEU A 43 -8.38 12.27 -31.19
N PRO A 44 -9.46 12.58 -30.45
CA PRO A 44 -9.39 13.42 -29.26
C PRO A 44 -8.66 12.70 -28.11
N THR A 45 -8.12 13.47 -27.16
CA THR A 45 -7.66 12.92 -25.87
C THR A 45 -8.86 12.66 -24.95
N ALA A 46 -8.61 12.14 -23.73
CA ALA A 46 -9.66 11.86 -22.75
C ALA A 46 -10.52 13.08 -22.40
N GLY A 47 -9.97 14.31 -22.47
CA GLY A 47 -10.67 15.52 -22.05
C GLY A 47 -11.13 15.44 -20.60
N SER A 48 -12.44 15.47 -20.37
CA SER A 48 -13.05 15.35 -19.02
C SER A 48 -13.27 13.90 -18.56
N LEU A 49 -13.04 12.92 -19.44
CA LEU A 49 -13.26 11.52 -19.11
C LEU A 49 -12.26 11.05 -18.06
N HIS A 50 -12.76 10.38 -17.04
CA HIS A 50 -11.94 9.80 -15.99
C HIS A 50 -12.55 8.50 -15.48
N LYS A 51 -11.68 7.54 -15.18
CA LYS A 51 -12.05 6.24 -14.62
C LYS A 51 -11.11 5.93 -13.46
N THR A 52 -11.64 5.88 -12.24
CA THR A 52 -10.87 5.68 -11.02
C THR A 52 -9.95 4.46 -11.15
N GLY A 53 -8.67 4.65 -10.80
CA GLY A 53 -7.65 3.60 -10.87
C GLY A 53 -7.22 3.19 -12.28
N HIS A 54 -7.58 3.95 -13.32
CA HIS A 54 -7.21 3.66 -14.70
C HIS A 54 -6.66 4.90 -15.43
N SER A 55 -5.82 4.67 -16.42
CA SER A 55 -5.31 5.67 -17.36
C SER A 55 -5.95 5.51 -18.73
N PHE A 56 -6.24 6.62 -19.41
CA PHE A 56 -6.74 6.60 -20.78
C PHE A 56 -5.61 6.22 -21.74
N SER A 57 -5.84 5.19 -22.55
CA SER A 57 -4.83 4.61 -23.45
C SER A 57 -5.16 4.78 -24.94
N GLY A 58 -6.25 5.48 -25.26
CA GLY A 58 -6.69 5.74 -26.63
C GLY A 58 -8.12 5.27 -26.89
N TRP A 59 -8.44 5.07 -28.16
CA TRP A 59 -9.77 4.71 -28.63
C TRP A 59 -9.73 3.39 -29.39
N SER A 60 -10.71 2.52 -29.18
CA SER A 60 -10.86 1.23 -29.84
C SER A 60 -12.09 1.21 -30.74
N GLU A 61 -12.04 0.36 -31.76
CA GLU A 61 -13.17 0.06 -32.63
C GLU A 61 -14.29 -0.76 -31.98
N THR A 62 -14.01 -1.37 -30.82
CA THR A 62 -14.94 -2.20 -30.03
C THR A 62 -14.79 -1.89 -28.54
N ALA A 63 -15.80 -2.24 -27.73
CA ALA A 63 -15.78 -1.94 -26.29
C ALA A 63 -14.64 -2.64 -25.52
N GLU A 64 -14.16 -3.79 -25.98
CA GLU A 64 -13.09 -4.59 -25.34
C GLU A 64 -11.81 -4.67 -26.19
N GLY A 65 -11.75 -3.95 -27.31
CA GLY A 65 -10.59 -3.99 -28.20
C GLY A 65 -9.44 -3.11 -27.71
N GLU A 66 -8.27 -3.32 -28.31
CA GLU A 66 -7.10 -2.47 -28.10
C GLU A 66 -7.26 -1.12 -28.81
N ALA A 67 -6.48 -0.13 -28.36
CA ALA A 67 -6.47 1.17 -29.00
C ALA A 67 -6.04 1.07 -30.47
N VAL A 68 -6.76 1.75 -31.36
CA VAL A 68 -6.39 1.87 -32.76
C VAL A 68 -5.05 2.57 -32.89
N THR A 69 -4.30 2.21 -33.93
CA THR A 69 -3.05 2.90 -34.26
C THR A 69 -3.34 4.17 -35.04
N GLU A 70 -2.55 5.21 -34.78
CA GLU A 70 -2.61 6.46 -35.55
C GLU A 70 -1.70 6.37 -36.79
N PRO A 71 -2.11 6.92 -37.95
CA PRO A 71 -3.32 7.73 -38.16
C PRO A 71 -4.61 6.90 -38.28
N TYR A 72 -5.69 7.35 -37.63
CA TYR A 72 -7.02 6.77 -37.85
C TYR A 72 -7.65 7.29 -39.15
N THR A 73 -8.19 6.39 -39.98
CA THR A 73 -8.82 6.74 -41.26
C THR A 73 -10.33 6.56 -41.18
N MET A 74 -11.10 7.55 -41.65
CA MET A 74 -12.56 7.55 -41.55
C MET A 74 -13.19 6.39 -42.35
N PRO A 75 -13.86 5.42 -41.69
CA PRO A 75 -14.41 4.27 -42.39
C PRO A 75 -15.73 4.60 -43.12
N LEU A 76 -16.09 3.74 -44.06
CA LEU A 76 -17.38 3.79 -44.74
C LEU A 76 -18.50 3.56 -43.72
N GLY A 77 -19.51 4.43 -43.70
CA GLY A 77 -20.68 4.26 -42.84
C GLY A 77 -20.52 4.77 -41.41
N GLY A 78 -19.37 5.31 -41.04
CA GLY A 78 -19.14 5.88 -39.71
C GLY A 78 -18.65 4.86 -38.68
N LYS A 79 -18.31 5.35 -37.48
CA LYS A 79 -17.93 4.50 -36.34
C LYS A 79 -18.32 5.15 -35.02
N THR A 80 -18.56 4.32 -34.01
CA THR A 80 -18.40 4.70 -32.61
C THR A 80 -17.11 4.09 -32.11
N LEU A 81 -16.22 4.92 -31.58
CA LEU A 81 -15.01 4.45 -30.92
C LEU A 81 -15.20 4.44 -29.40
N TYR A 82 -14.57 3.48 -28.74
CA TYR A 82 -14.71 3.21 -27.30
C TYR A 82 -13.41 3.55 -26.58
N ALA A 83 -13.47 4.31 -25.49
CA ALA A 83 -12.30 4.65 -24.71
C ALA A 83 -11.64 3.37 -24.16
N VAL A 84 -10.32 3.28 -24.30
CA VAL A 84 -9.49 2.20 -23.76
C VAL A 84 -8.87 2.68 -22.46
N TRP A 85 -9.02 1.86 -21.41
CA TRP A 85 -8.58 2.18 -20.06
C TRP A 85 -7.61 1.13 -19.57
N THR A 86 -6.37 1.53 -19.30
CA THR A 86 -5.36 0.65 -18.69
C THR A 86 -5.44 0.77 -17.17
N VAL A 87 -5.53 -0.36 -16.47
CA VAL A 87 -5.50 -0.38 -15.01
C VAL A 87 -4.15 0.15 -14.51
N ASN A 88 -4.18 1.03 -13.51
CA ASN A 88 -2.98 1.57 -12.88
C ASN A 88 -2.49 0.64 -11.78
N GLN A 89 -1.19 0.69 -11.52
CA GLN A 89 -0.59 0.09 -10.33
C GLN A 89 -0.36 1.13 -9.24
N TYR A 90 -0.57 0.71 -8.00
CA TYR A 90 -0.33 1.51 -6.81
C TYR A 90 0.51 0.74 -5.80
N THR A 91 1.13 1.48 -4.89
CA THR A 91 2.10 0.96 -3.92
C THR A 91 1.67 1.25 -2.49
N ILE A 92 1.69 0.20 -1.66
CA ILE A 92 1.59 0.28 -0.21
C ILE A 92 3.00 0.17 0.37
N THR A 93 3.43 1.23 1.06
CA THR A 93 4.72 1.27 1.75
C THR A 93 4.53 1.03 3.23
N PHE A 94 5.31 0.10 3.79
CA PHE A 94 5.26 -0.24 5.21
C PHE A 94 6.45 0.36 5.95
N VAL A 95 6.18 1.08 7.03
CA VAL A 95 7.19 1.65 7.92
C VAL A 95 7.19 0.89 9.24
N SER A 96 8.36 0.39 9.62
CA SER A 96 8.57 -0.39 10.83
C SER A 96 9.94 -0.01 11.42
N ASP A 97 9.95 0.37 12.71
CA ASP A 97 11.20 0.60 13.47
C ASP A 97 11.90 -0.72 13.86
N GLY A 98 11.30 -1.86 13.51
CA GLY A 98 11.84 -3.19 13.73
C GLY A 98 12.46 -3.76 12.47
N SER A 99 12.11 -5.00 12.13
CA SER A 99 12.44 -5.60 10.85
C SER A 99 11.78 -4.85 9.70
N THR A 100 12.47 -4.76 8.57
CA THR A 100 11.94 -4.20 7.32
C THR A 100 10.80 -5.04 6.77
N VAL A 101 9.78 -4.38 6.23
CA VAL A 101 8.65 -5.03 5.55
C VAL A 101 8.64 -4.60 4.08
N PRO A 102 8.66 -5.53 3.12
CA PRO A 102 8.60 -5.18 1.69
C PRO A 102 7.32 -4.43 1.34
N ALA A 103 7.44 -3.45 0.43
CA ALA A 103 6.27 -2.79 -0.14
C ALA A 103 5.46 -3.75 -1.02
N ILE A 104 4.15 -3.50 -1.13
CA ILE A 104 3.26 -4.22 -2.04
C ILE A 104 2.90 -3.29 -3.20
N THR A 105 3.20 -3.72 -4.43
CA THR A 105 2.81 -3.00 -5.67
C THR A 105 2.00 -3.93 -6.54
N GLN A 106 0.76 -3.55 -6.87
CA GLN A 106 -0.19 -4.34 -7.65
C GLN A 106 -1.19 -3.45 -8.38
N ASP A 107 -1.98 -4.05 -9.28
CA ASP A 107 -3.04 -3.37 -10.02
C ASP A 107 -4.15 -2.89 -9.08
N TYR A 108 -4.78 -1.76 -9.42
CA TYR A 108 -5.93 -1.23 -8.70
C TYR A 108 -7.05 -2.26 -8.52
N GLY A 109 -7.61 -2.31 -7.31
CA GLY A 109 -8.75 -3.17 -6.98
C GLY A 109 -8.40 -4.64 -6.74
N THR A 110 -7.14 -5.07 -6.91
CA THR A 110 -6.74 -6.44 -6.55
C THR A 110 -6.78 -6.63 -5.03
N ALA A 111 -7.05 -7.85 -4.59
CA ALA A 111 -7.05 -8.20 -3.17
C ALA A 111 -5.63 -8.12 -2.60
N ILE A 112 -5.51 -7.55 -1.39
CA ILE A 112 -4.24 -7.45 -0.67
C ILE A 112 -4.14 -8.57 0.36
N THR A 113 -2.99 -9.24 0.39
CA THR A 113 -2.63 -10.17 1.46
C THR A 113 -1.76 -9.43 2.47
N SER A 114 -2.11 -9.53 3.76
CA SER A 114 -1.28 -8.94 4.82
C SER A 114 0.14 -9.51 4.79
N PRO A 115 1.18 -8.68 4.91
CA PRO A 115 2.55 -9.16 5.09
C PRO A 115 2.69 -9.87 6.44
N ALA A 116 3.78 -10.63 6.59
CA ALA A 116 4.17 -11.16 7.89
C ALA A 116 4.41 -10.00 8.88
N ALA A 117 3.98 -10.19 10.13
CA ALA A 117 4.18 -9.19 11.17
C ALA A 117 5.68 -8.89 11.36
N PRO A 118 6.09 -7.61 11.40
CA PRO A 118 7.47 -7.26 11.68
C PRO A 118 7.85 -7.61 13.12
N THR A 119 9.15 -7.70 13.40
CA THR A 119 9.68 -7.95 14.74
C THR A 119 10.47 -6.75 15.26
N LYS A 120 10.34 -6.43 16.56
CA LYS A 120 11.09 -5.36 17.23
C LYS A 120 11.46 -5.82 18.64
N THR A 121 12.76 -5.84 18.97
CA THR A 121 13.24 -6.37 20.26
C THR A 121 12.60 -5.66 21.44
N GLY A 122 11.99 -6.44 22.35
CA GLY A 122 11.32 -5.92 23.54
C GLY A 122 9.93 -5.34 23.28
N TYR A 123 9.39 -5.51 22.08
CA TYR A 123 8.03 -5.10 21.71
C TYR A 123 7.29 -6.23 21.01
N THR A 124 5.97 -6.22 21.11
CA THR A 124 5.06 -7.07 20.33
C THR A 124 4.38 -6.20 19.28
N PHE A 125 4.37 -6.65 18.03
CA PHE A 125 3.62 -5.99 16.97
C PHE A 125 2.13 -6.03 17.31
N ASP A 126 1.49 -4.86 17.27
CA ASP A 126 0.07 -4.73 17.55
C ASP A 126 -0.72 -4.75 16.25
N GLU A 127 -0.61 -3.67 15.49
CA GLU A 127 -1.35 -3.49 14.24
C GLU A 127 -0.65 -2.52 13.30
N TRP A 128 -1.21 -2.42 12.10
CA TRP A 128 -0.84 -1.44 11.11
C TRP A 128 -1.74 -0.20 11.21
N SER A 129 -1.15 1.00 11.16
CA SER A 129 -1.89 2.26 11.16
C SER A 129 -1.42 3.20 10.04
N PRO A 130 -2.30 3.63 9.12
CA PRO A 130 -3.71 3.24 9.00
C PRO A 130 -3.92 1.73 8.75
N ALA A 131 -5.12 1.23 9.03
CA ALA A 131 -5.44 -0.18 8.79
C ALA A 131 -5.23 -0.56 7.33
N LEU A 132 -4.72 -1.77 7.10
CA LEU A 132 -4.48 -2.28 5.74
C LEU A 132 -5.81 -2.41 4.99
N PRO A 133 -5.95 -1.84 3.78
CA PRO A 133 -7.15 -2.03 2.99
C PRO A 133 -7.24 -3.46 2.46
N ASN A 134 -8.47 -3.93 2.21
CA ASN A 134 -8.70 -5.26 1.64
C ASN A 134 -8.34 -5.35 0.15
N THR A 135 -8.40 -4.22 -0.56
CA THR A 135 -8.08 -4.10 -1.98
C THR A 135 -7.17 -2.91 -2.26
N MET A 136 -6.38 -2.98 -3.34
CA MET A 136 -5.46 -1.92 -3.74
C MET A 136 -6.24 -0.62 -4.03
N PRO A 137 -6.03 0.47 -3.26
CA PRO A 137 -6.72 1.73 -3.48
C PRO A 137 -6.20 2.44 -4.73
N ALA A 138 -6.89 3.50 -5.15
CA ALA A 138 -6.51 4.31 -6.31
C ALA A 138 -5.42 5.36 -6.00
N GLU A 139 -4.55 5.06 -5.03
CA GLU A 139 -3.45 5.92 -4.61
C GLU A 139 -2.36 5.13 -3.89
N ASN A 140 -1.16 5.71 -3.83
CA ASN A 140 -0.08 5.15 -3.01
C ASN A 140 -0.33 5.51 -1.56
N ILE A 141 -0.18 4.55 -0.65
CA ILE A 141 -0.36 4.78 0.79
C ILE A 141 0.86 4.35 1.58
N LEU A 142 1.03 4.98 2.73
CA LEU A 142 2.06 4.67 3.71
C LEU A 142 1.39 4.23 5.02
N ILE A 143 1.85 3.11 5.55
CA ILE A 143 1.28 2.46 6.72
C ILE A 143 2.40 2.16 7.71
N THR A 144 2.16 2.40 9.01
CA THR A 144 3.18 2.32 10.07
C THR A 144 2.83 1.25 11.09
N ALA A 145 3.82 0.46 11.52
CA ALA A 145 3.65 -0.55 12.55
C ALA A 145 3.46 0.09 13.93
N GLN A 146 2.42 -0.33 14.65
CA GLN A 146 2.18 0.00 16.05
C GLN A 146 2.70 -1.14 16.94
N TRP A 147 3.15 -0.78 18.14
CA TRP A 147 3.91 -1.67 19.01
C TRP A 147 3.44 -1.56 20.46
N ASN A 148 3.30 -2.70 21.11
CA ASN A 148 3.15 -2.78 22.56
C ASN A 148 4.49 -3.14 23.19
N VAL A 149 4.91 -2.40 24.22
CA VAL A 149 6.13 -2.71 24.96
C VAL A 149 5.92 -4.00 25.75
N ASN A 150 6.89 -4.91 25.71
CA ASN A 150 6.81 -6.17 26.45
C ASN A 150 7.18 -5.94 27.92
N GLN A 151 6.53 -6.68 28.80
CA GLN A 151 6.86 -6.73 30.22
C GLN A 151 7.65 -7.99 30.53
N TYR A 152 8.69 -7.83 31.35
CA TYR A 152 9.52 -8.93 31.83
C TYR A 152 9.58 -8.88 33.36
N THR A 153 9.99 -9.97 33.99
CA THR A 153 10.01 -10.11 35.45
C THR A 153 11.41 -10.36 35.99
N ILE A 154 11.76 -9.66 37.08
CA ILE A 154 12.92 -9.99 37.91
C ILE A 154 12.46 -10.87 39.08
N THR A 155 13.06 -12.04 39.23
CA THR A 155 12.83 -12.98 40.32
C THR A 155 14.04 -13.04 41.25
N PHE A 156 13.77 -13.16 42.55
CA PHE A 156 14.77 -13.06 43.60
C PHE A 156 14.80 -14.33 44.44
N ASP A 157 15.89 -15.07 44.37
CA ASP A 157 16.18 -16.18 45.28
C ASP A 157 17.00 -15.66 46.47
N THR A 158 16.39 -15.61 47.65
CA THR A 158 17.02 -15.04 48.84
C THR A 158 18.02 -15.99 49.51
N ALA A 159 18.21 -17.21 48.98
CA ALA A 159 19.13 -18.22 49.49
C ALA A 159 18.97 -18.45 51.02
N GLY A 160 17.71 -18.51 51.47
CA GLY A 160 17.34 -18.71 52.88
C GLY A 160 17.21 -17.43 53.72
N GLY A 161 17.20 -16.24 53.11
CA GLY A 161 16.79 -14.99 53.76
C GLY A 161 15.28 -14.71 53.66
N SER A 162 14.83 -13.58 54.19
CA SER A 162 13.44 -13.10 54.10
C SER A 162 12.98 -12.96 52.64
N ALA A 163 11.73 -13.31 52.34
CA ALA A 163 11.19 -13.28 50.99
C ALA A 163 11.24 -11.88 50.33
N VAL A 164 11.52 -11.86 49.02
CA VAL A 164 11.51 -10.64 48.18
C VAL A 164 10.55 -10.90 47.01
N THR A 165 9.59 -10.00 46.80
CA THR A 165 8.62 -10.11 45.70
C THR A 165 9.28 -9.85 44.35
N SER A 166 8.84 -10.58 43.32
CA SER A 166 9.28 -10.31 41.96
C SER A 166 8.84 -8.93 41.47
N ILE A 167 9.59 -8.37 40.53
CA ILE A 167 9.35 -7.03 39.98
C ILE A 167 9.04 -7.17 38.48
N PRO A 168 7.78 -7.03 38.06
CA PRO A 168 7.43 -6.88 36.65
C PRO A 168 7.73 -5.46 36.17
N LYS A 169 8.40 -5.32 35.04
CA LYS A 169 8.79 -4.03 34.45
C LYS A 169 8.76 -4.10 32.93
N ASP A 170 8.36 -2.99 32.31
CA ASP A 170 8.41 -2.84 30.86
C ASP A 170 9.86 -2.87 30.38
N TYR A 171 10.07 -3.40 29.18
CA TYR A 171 11.36 -3.39 28.51
C TYR A 171 11.99 -1.99 28.48
N GLY A 172 13.27 -1.91 28.87
CA GLY A 172 14.01 -0.65 28.92
C GLY A 172 13.69 0.24 30.13
N ALA A 173 12.67 -0.08 30.93
CA ALA A 173 12.37 0.68 32.14
C ALA A 173 13.50 0.55 33.16
N ALA A 174 13.80 1.63 33.90
CA ALA A 174 14.80 1.61 34.95
C ALA A 174 14.42 0.64 36.08
N VAL A 175 15.40 -0.15 36.51
CA VAL A 175 15.28 -1.12 37.59
C VAL A 175 15.81 -0.52 38.89
N THR A 176 15.00 -0.58 39.94
CA THR A 176 15.38 -0.18 41.30
C THR A 176 15.59 -1.42 42.15
N ALA A 177 16.68 -1.46 42.91
CA ALA A 177 16.93 -2.56 43.83
C ALA A 177 15.82 -2.65 44.91
N PRO A 178 15.33 -3.86 45.24
CA PRO A 178 14.40 -4.02 46.35
C PRO A 178 15.09 -3.75 47.70
N ALA A 179 14.30 -3.64 48.76
CA ALA A 179 14.85 -3.63 50.12
C ALA A 179 15.72 -4.88 50.35
N ALA A 180 16.86 -4.72 51.01
CA ALA A 180 17.78 -5.81 51.29
C ALA A 180 17.08 -6.89 52.14
N PRO A 181 17.13 -8.17 51.73
CA PRO A 181 16.59 -9.25 52.56
C PRO A 181 17.43 -9.40 53.84
N THR A 182 16.85 -10.03 54.86
CA THR A 182 17.54 -10.34 56.13
C THR A 182 17.73 -11.83 56.30
N LYS A 183 18.89 -12.24 56.83
CA LYS A 183 19.21 -13.63 57.19
C LYS A 183 20.02 -13.63 58.49
N GLU A 184 19.54 -14.34 59.52
CA GLU A 184 20.14 -14.33 60.86
C GLU A 184 21.59 -14.84 60.83
N GLY A 185 22.51 -14.08 61.44
CA GLY A 185 23.94 -14.40 61.46
C GLY A 185 24.71 -14.06 60.17
N TYR A 186 24.08 -13.40 59.19
CA TYR A 186 24.72 -12.99 57.93
C TYR A 186 24.48 -11.52 57.58
N THR A 187 25.38 -10.94 56.80
CA THR A 187 25.26 -9.62 56.14
C THR A 187 24.97 -9.82 54.66
N PHE A 188 24.01 -9.06 54.11
CA PHE A 188 23.65 -9.10 52.69
C PHE A 188 24.74 -8.43 51.83
N GLY A 189 25.32 -9.19 50.90
CA GLY A 189 26.40 -8.77 50.02
C GLY A 189 25.97 -8.31 48.62
N GLY A 190 24.67 -8.39 48.30
CA GLY A 190 24.12 -8.05 46.99
C GLY A 190 23.51 -9.24 46.26
N TRP A 191 23.18 -9.05 44.99
CA TRP A 191 22.56 -10.03 44.11
C TRP A 191 23.56 -10.57 43.08
N SER A 192 23.47 -11.86 42.74
CA SER A 192 24.24 -12.51 41.67
C SER A 192 23.32 -13.20 40.67
N PRO A 193 23.37 -12.87 39.38
CA PRO A 193 24.07 -11.72 38.80
C PRO A 193 23.62 -10.36 39.39
N ALA A 194 24.42 -9.32 39.21
CA ALA A 194 24.02 -7.97 39.62
C ALA A 194 22.76 -7.54 38.86
N LEU A 195 21.90 -6.75 39.51
CA LEU A 195 20.69 -6.25 38.87
C LEU A 195 21.03 -5.37 37.67
N PRO A 196 20.33 -5.55 36.52
CA PRO A 196 20.55 -4.69 35.37
C PRO A 196 20.07 -3.26 35.66
N ALA A 197 20.64 -2.25 35.01
CA ALA A 197 20.21 -0.87 35.17
C ALA A 197 18.83 -0.61 34.55
N THR A 198 18.53 -1.29 33.44
CA THR A 198 17.26 -1.24 32.71
C THR A 198 16.76 -2.65 32.43
N MET A 199 15.45 -2.84 32.36
CA MET A 199 14.88 -4.16 32.12
C MET A 199 15.29 -4.72 30.74
N PRO A 200 15.99 -5.87 30.68
CA PRO A 200 16.39 -6.47 29.41
C PRO A 200 15.20 -7.13 28.71
N ALA A 201 15.41 -7.62 27.49
CA ALA A 201 14.37 -8.29 26.69
C ALA A 201 14.13 -9.76 27.12
N ASN A 202 14.25 -10.06 28.41
CA ASN A 202 14.06 -11.38 29.00
C ASN A 202 13.83 -11.27 30.51
N ASP A 203 13.25 -12.32 31.10
CA ASP A 203 13.16 -12.44 32.55
C ASP A 203 14.56 -12.59 33.17
N VAL A 204 14.71 -12.05 34.38
CA VAL A 204 15.97 -12.04 35.13
C VAL A 204 15.77 -12.83 36.40
N ALA A 205 16.72 -13.71 36.73
CA ALA A 205 16.77 -14.40 38.01
C ALA A 205 18.08 -14.06 38.71
N VAL A 206 18.00 -13.68 39.99
CA VAL A 206 19.17 -13.37 40.80
C VAL A 206 19.11 -14.06 42.16
N THR A 207 20.27 -14.40 42.70
CA THR A 207 20.42 -15.04 44.01
C THR A 207 21.17 -14.14 44.98
N ALA A 208 20.71 -14.07 46.23
CA ALA A 208 21.34 -13.27 47.28
C ALA A 208 22.71 -13.85 47.67
N ILE A 209 23.71 -12.97 47.75
CA ILE A 209 25.03 -13.27 48.30
C ILE A 209 25.05 -12.88 49.78
N TRP A 210 25.63 -13.73 50.62
CA TRP A 210 25.70 -13.56 52.06
C TRP A 210 27.14 -13.68 52.58
N THR A 211 27.50 -12.89 53.59
CA THR A 211 28.75 -13.03 54.35
C THR A 211 28.41 -13.32 55.81
N ILE A 212 29.06 -14.31 56.42
CA ILE A 212 28.81 -14.65 57.83
C ILE A 212 29.33 -13.53 58.75
N ASN A 213 28.56 -13.21 59.80
CA ASN A 213 28.90 -12.19 60.78
C ASN A 213 29.90 -12.70 61.83
#